data_AF-A0A8C0M8Y5-F1
#
_entry.id   AF-A0A8C0M8Y5-F1
#
_cell.length_a   1.000
_cell.length_b   1.000
_cell.length_c   1.000
_cell.angle_alpha   90.00
_cell.angle_beta   90.00
_cell.angle_gamma   90.00
#
_symmetry.space_group_name_H-M   'P 1'
#
loop_
_entity.id
_entity.type
_entity.pdbx_description
1 polymer ?
#
loop_
_entity_poly.entity_id
_entity_poly.type
_entity_poly.pdbx_seq_one_letter_code
_entity_poly.pdbx_strand_id
1 'polypeptide(L)'
;MAGARKLELQDALALGPGWRHACHALLYAPDPGLLFGRIPLRYAVLMQMRFDGRLGFPGGLVNLQDGSLEAGLRRELSEELGEAAAHVPLERADYRSSHAAPGPRVVAHFYAKQLTLEQLLAVEKGAPRAKDHGLEVLGLVRVPLYTLRDGVGGLPAFLENSFIGAAKEQLLEALQDLELVEPGSLTAHKISLPH
;
A
#
# COMPACT_ATOMS: atom_id res chain seq x y z
N MET A 1 -11.57 10.50 -14.67
CA MET A 1 -11.76 9.03 -14.66
C MET A 1 -12.84 8.71 -13.64
N ALA A 2 -13.77 7.82 -13.94
CA ALA A 2 -14.76 7.38 -12.94
C ALA A 2 -14.01 6.72 -11.77
N GLY A 3 -13.96 7.39 -10.62
CA GLY A 3 -13.19 6.94 -9.47
C GLY A 3 -13.72 5.61 -8.92
N ALA A 4 -12.84 4.83 -8.31
CA ALA A 4 -13.25 3.63 -7.59
C ALA A 4 -14.27 4.01 -6.49
N ARG A 5 -15.36 3.23 -6.37
CA ARG A 5 -16.40 3.48 -5.38
C ARG A 5 -15.98 2.86 -4.05
N LYS A 6 -15.93 3.66 -2.98
CA LYS A 6 -15.75 3.15 -1.61
C LYS A 6 -16.98 2.36 -1.17
N LEU A 7 -16.74 1.24 -0.50
CA LEU A 7 -17.75 0.33 0.04
C LEU A 7 -17.50 0.07 1.52
N GLU A 8 -18.58 -0.06 2.28
CA GLU A 8 -18.50 -0.63 3.62
C GLU A 8 -18.11 -2.11 3.52
N LEU A 9 -17.38 -2.60 4.53
CA LEU A 9 -16.85 -3.96 4.50
C LEU A 9 -17.96 -5.01 4.35
N GLN A 10 -19.07 -4.84 5.07
CA GLN A 10 -20.21 -5.75 4.99
C GLN A 10 -20.81 -5.79 3.59
N ASP A 11 -20.90 -4.65 2.90
CA ASP A 11 -21.47 -4.54 1.56
C ASP A 11 -20.51 -5.17 0.53
N ALA A 12 -19.21 -4.97 0.72
CA ALA A 12 -18.18 -5.61 -0.10
C ALA A 12 -18.20 -7.14 0.04
N LEU A 13 -18.39 -7.67 1.25
CA LEU A 13 -18.47 -9.11 1.51
C LEU A 13 -19.81 -9.72 1.02
N ALA A 14 -20.86 -8.92 0.89
CA ALA A 14 -22.15 -9.34 0.35
C ALA A 14 -22.20 -9.33 -1.20
N LEU A 15 -21.12 -8.94 -1.87
CA LEU A 15 -21.04 -8.98 -3.33
C LEU A 15 -21.18 -10.42 -3.83
N GLY A 16 -21.94 -10.60 -4.91
CA GLY A 16 -22.22 -11.93 -5.46
C GLY A 16 -20.99 -12.66 -6.03
N PRO A 17 -21.10 -13.96 -6.34
CA PRO A 17 -19.95 -14.84 -6.68
C PRO A 17 -19.18 -14.45 -7.95
N GLY A 18 -19.71 -13.52 -8.76
CA GLY A 18 -19.00 -12.95 -9.90
C GLY A 18 -18.00 -11.86 -9.54
N TRP A 19 -17.87 -11.51 -8.25
CA TRP A 19 -16.89 -10.56 -7.74
C TRP A 19 -15.68 -11.29 -7.17
N ARG A 20 -14.50 -10.79 -7.51
CA ARG A 20 -13.23 -11.25 -6.94
C ARG A 20 -12.78 -10.27 -5.87
N HIS A 21 -12.12 -10.80 -4.85
CA HIS A 21 -11.59 -10.01 -3.75
C HIS A 21 -10.08 -9.93 -3.91
N ALA A 22 -9.53 -8.73 -3.80
CA ALA A 22 -8.11 -8.49 -3.67
C ALA A 22 -7.83 -7.84 -2.33
N CYS A 23 -6.75 -8.22 -1.68
CA CYS A 23 -6.31 -7.62 -0.42
C CYS A 23 -4.90 -7.07 -0.59
N HIS A 24 -4.67 -5.86 -0.12
CA HIS A 24 -3.34 -5.24 -0.11
C HIS A 24 -3.04 -4.62 1.25
N ALA A 25 -1.74 -4.56 1.60
CA ALA A 25 -1.28 -4.04 2.88
C ALA A 25 -0.28 -2.88 2.70
N LEU A 26 -0.53 -1.78 3.40
CA LEU A 26 0.47 -0.78 3.72
C LEU A 26 1.22 -1.24 4.98
N LEU A 27 2.48 -1.65 4.81
CA LEU A 27 3.38 -1.95 5.92
C LEU A 27 4.23 -0.70 6.19
N TYR A 28 4.19 -0.20 7.42
CA TYR A 28 4.94 0.99 7.80
C TYR A 28 5.56 0.90 9.19
N ALA A 29 6.59 1.71 9.45
CA ALA A 29 7.25 1.79 10.75
C ALA A 29 7.73 3.22 11.04
N PRO A 30 7.75 3.67 12.30
CA PRO A 30 8.45 4.89 12.69
C PRO A 30 9.93 4.79 12.31
N ASP A 31 10.46 5.83 11.66
CA ASP A 31 11.85 5.92 11.22
C ASP A 31 12.50 7.20 11.78
N PRO A 32 13.38 7.06 12.80
CA PRO A 32 14.06 8.21 13.41
C PRO A 32 15.18 8.77 12.52
N GLY A 33 15.44 8.17 11.35
CA GLY A 33 16.50 8.58 10.45
C GLY A 33 16.32 9.99 9.89
N LEU A 34 17.46 10.57 9.50
CA LEU A 34 17.54 11.88 8.87
C LEU A 34 18.19 11.75 7.50
N LEU A 35 17.48 12.10 6.44
CA LEU A 35 18.07 12.27 5.11
C LEU A 35 19.03 13.48 5.14
N PHE A 36 20.25 13.27 4.64
CA PHE A 36 21.35 14.25 4.68
C PHE A 36 21.61 14.84 6.08
N GLY A 37 21.32 14.07 7.14
CA GLY A 37 21.52 14.49 8.53
C GLY A 37 20.62 15.64 9.00
N ARG A 38 19.60 16.05 8.23
CA ARG A 38 18.78 17.22 8.55
C ARG A 38 17.30 17.13 8.19
N ILE A 39 16.90 16.22 7.30
CA ILE A 39 15.51 16.09 6.86
C ILE A 39 14.91 14.84 7.52
N PRO A 40 13.94 14.97 8.44
CA PRO A 40 13.34 13.83 9.10
C PRO A 40 12.62 12.90 8.13
N LEU A 41 12.89 11.59 8.22
CA LEU A 41 12.19 10.57 7.44
C LEU A 41 10.76 10.34 7.96
N ARG A 42 10.60 10.43 9.28
CA ARG A 42 9.34 10.26 10.03
C ARG A 42 8.87 8.80 10.04
N TYR A 43 8.49 8.27 8.88
CA TYR A 43 8.08 6.87 8.74
C TYR A 43 8.67 6.25 7.47
N ALA A 44 8.99 4.97 7.54
CA ALA A 44 9.22 4.13 6.38
C ALA A 44 7.89 3.46 5.99
N VAL A 45 7.49 3.58 4.74
CA VAL A 45 6.28 2.95 4.18
C VAL A 45 6.69 2.14 2.96
N LEU A 46 6.27 0.88 2.88
CA LEU A 46 6.61 -0.01 1.77
C LEU A 46 5.55 0.01 0.65
N MET A 47 6.04 0.14 -0.57
CA MET A 47 5.33 -0.17 -1.81
C MET A 47 6.20 -1.07 -2.69
N GLN A 48 5.66 -1.58 -3.78
CA GLN A 48 6.39 -2.43 -4.71
C GLN A 48 6.17 -2.02 -6.17
N MET A 49 7.23 -2.16 -6.97
CA MET A 49 7.13 -2.17 -8.42
C MET A 49 6.58 -3.52 -8.86
N ARG A 50 5.48 -3.51 -9.61
CA ARG A 50 4.84 -4.71 -10.14
C ARG A 50 5.36 -5.05 -11.54
N PHE A 51 5.11 -6.28 -11.99
CA PHE A 51 5.45 -6.75 -13.34
C PHE A 51 4.93 -5.86 -14.47
N ASP A 52 3.82 -5.14 -14.25
CA ASP A 52 3.20 -4.26 -15.25
C ASP A 52 3.76 -2.83 -15.24
N GLY A 53 4.87 -2.60 -14.52
CA GLY A 53 5.59 -1.33 -14.48
C GLY A 53 4.91 -0.25 -13.62
N ARG A 54 3.96 -0.65 -12.76
CA ARG A 54 3.22 0.27 -11.87
C ARG A 54 3.55 0.02 -10.42
N LEU A 55 3.52 1.09 -9.62
CA LEU A 55 3.63 1.02 -8.16
C LEU A 55 2.31 0.55 -7.55
N GLY A 56 2.40 -0.36 -6.58
CA GLY A 56 1.27 -0.85 -5.82
C GLY A 56 1.69 -1.29 -4.41
N PHE A 57 0.70 -1.69 -3.62
CA PHE A 57 0.94 -2.30 -2.32
C PHE A 57 1.07 -3.83 -2.45
N PRO A 58 1.86 -4.47 -1.59
CA PRO A 58 1.97 -5.91 -1.55
C PRO A 58 0.64 -6.57 -1.16
N GLY A 59 0.42 -7.76 -1.69
CA GLY A 59 -0.83 -8.51 -1.62
C GLY A 59 -1.46 -8.71 -2.99
N GLY A 60 -2.49 -9.56 -3.04
CA GLY A 60 -3.10 -9.97 -4.29
C GLY A 60 -4.50 -10.50 -4.11
N LEU A 61 -4.89 -11.41 -4.99
CA LEU A 61 -6.25 -11.95 -5.00
C LEU A 61 -6.45 -12.95 -3.87
N VAL A 62 -7.61 -12.87 -3.22
CA VAL A 62 -7.99 -13.77 -2.13
C VAL A 62 -9.25 -14.53 -2.50
N ASN A 63 -9.27 -15.81 -2.14
CA ASN A 63 -10.43 -16.67 -2.28
C ASN A 63 -11.10 -16.84 -0.91
N LEU A 64 -12.31 -16.30 -0.76
CA LEU A 64 -13.08 -16.38 0.48
C LEU A 64 -13.58 -17.81 0.79
N GLN A 65 -13.49 -18.75 -0.16
CA GLN A 65 -13.79 -20.16 0.09
C GLN A 65 -12.66 -20.86 0.85
N ASP A 66 -11.42 -20.35 0.73
CA ASP A 66 -10.23 -20.94 1.35
C ASP A 66 -9.95 -20.38 2.75
N GLY A 67 -10.69 -19.34 3.18
CA GLY A 67 -10.53 -18.72 4.50
C GLY A 67 -11.00 -17.27 4.55
N SER A 68 -10.39 -16.47 5.42
CA SER A 68 -10.70 -15.05 5.57
C SER A 68 -9.85 -14.16 4.65
N LEU A 69 -10.27 -12.89 4.50
CA LEU A 69 -9.48 -11.85 3.83
C LEU A 69 -8.05 -11.75 4.40
N GLU A 70 -7.92 -11.81 5.73
CA GLU A 70 -6.63 -11.72 6.43
C GLU A 70 -5.77 -12.97 6.22
N ALA A 71 -6.38 -14.16 6.16
CA ALA A 71 -5.65 -15.39 5.87
C ALA A 71 -5.10 -15.37 4.43
N GLY A 72 -5.94 -14.98 3.46
CA GLY A 72 -5.53 -14.80 2.08
C GLY A 72 -4.43 -13.75 1.92
N LEU A 73 -4.58 -12.59 2.58
CA LEU A 73 -3.58 -11.53 2.53
C LEU A 73 -2.23 -11.98 3.10
N ARG A 74 -2.21 -12.68 4.24
CA ARG A 74 -0.94 -13.20 4.80
C ARG A 74 -0.24 -14.19 3.87
N ARG A 75 -1.01 -15.04 3.17
CA ARG A 75 -0.46 -15.94 2.15
C ARG A 75 0.20 -15.13 1.03
N GLU A 76 -0.52 -14.16 0.46
CA GLU A 76 0.00 -13.30 -0.61
C GLU A 76 1.26 -12.54 -0.16
N LEU A 77 1.25 -11.95 1.04
CA LEU A 77 2.43 -11.26 1.59
C LEU A 77 3.64 -12.21 1.76
N SER A 78 3.40 -13.46 2.15
CA SER A 78 4.47 -14.46 2.27
C SER A 78 5.06 -14.82 0.90
N GLU A 79 4.23 -14.94 -0.14
CA GLU A 79 4.68 -15.28 -1.50
C GLU A 79 5.47 -14.12 -2.14
N GLU A 80 5.00 -12.88 -1.95
CA GLU A 80 5.59 -11.68 -2.53
C GLU A 80 6.81 -11.14 -1.75
N LEU A 81 6.82 -11.26 -0.42
CA LEU A 81 7.82 -10.60 0.45
C LEU A 81 8.63 -11.58 1.33
N GLY A 82 8.28 -12.87 1.31
CA GLY A 82 9.01 -13.92 2.01
C GLY A 82 8.59 -14.12 3.48
N GLU A 83 9.33 -15.00 4.17
CA GLU A 83 9.00 -15.51 5.51
C GLU A 83 8.81 -14.42 6.58
N ALA A 84 9.62 -13.34 6.53
CA ALA A 84 9.50 -12.23 7.47
C ALA A 84 8.11 -11.56 7.38
N ALA A 85 7.51 -11.49 6.19
CA ALA A 85 6.17 -10.95 6.01
C ALA A 85 5.06 -11.93 6.44
N ALA A 86 5.32 -13.24 6.38
CA ALA A 86 4.37 -14.26 6.85
C ALA A 86 4.07 -14.15 8.36
N HIS A 87 5.04 -13.62 9.13
CA HIS A 87 4.91 -13.41 10.57
C HIS A 87 4.31 -12.04 10.94
N VAL A 88 3.93 -11.21 9.97
CA VAL A 88 3.25 -9.95 10.27
C VAL A 88 1.86 -10.25 10.86
N PRO A 89 1.56 -9.79 12.09
CA PRO A 89 0.30 -10.09 12.77
C PRO A 89 -0.82 -9.20 12.22
N LEU A 90 -1.23 -9.45 10.98
CA LEU A 90 -2.27 -8.68 10.31
C LEU A 90 -3.66 -9.10 10.81
N GLU A 91 -4.46 -8.19 11.32
CA GLU A 91 -5.74 -8.46 11.96
C GLU A 91 -6.88 -7.64 11.33
N ARG A 92 -8.13 -7.94 11.71
CA ARG A 92 -9.29 -7.15 11.26
C ARG A 92 -9.19 -5.68 11.69
N ALA A 93 -8.55 -5.37 12.83
CA ALA A 93 -8.33 -4.00 13.28
C ALA A 93 -7.39 -3.21 12.35
N ASP A 94 -6.59 -3.90 11.52
CA ASP A 94 -5.71 -3.27 10.55
C ASP A 94 -6.45 -2.92 9.24
N TYR A 95 -7.71 -3.35 9.06
CA TYR A 95 -8.53 -3.00 7.89
C TYR A 95 -8.83 -1.49 7.84
N ARG A 96 -8.83 -0.92 6.63
CA ARG A 96 -9.06 0.53 6.40
C ARG A 96 -10.20 0.80 5.43
N SER A 97 -10.22 0.15 4.28
CA SER A 97 -11.20 0.47 3.25
C SER A 97 -11.41 -0.66 2.24
N SER A 98 -12.53 -0.59 1.52
CA SER A 98 -12.83 -1.41 0.36
C SER A 98 -13.20 -0.52 -0.81
N HIS A 99 -12.62 -0.77 -1.98
CA HIS A 99 -12.85 0.01 -3.19
C HIS A 99 -13.21 -0.91 -4.36
N ALA A 100 -14.34 -0.64 -5.02
CA ALA A 100 -14.74 -1.33 -6.24
C ALA A 100 -14.45 -0.45 -7.47
N ALA A 101 -13.69 -0.99 -8.41
CA ALA A 101 -13.43 -0.31 -9.68
C ALA A 101 -14.64 -0.46 -10.63
N PRO A 102 -14.95 0.55 -11.47
CA PRO A 102 -16.11 0.52 -12.37
C PRO A 102 -15.98 -0.44 -13.58
N GLY A 103 -14.85 -1.13 -13.73
CA GLY A 103 -14.59 -2.06 -14.84
C GLY A 103 -14.63 -3.51 -14.40
N PRO A 104 -13.49 -4.12 -14.04
CA PRO A 104 -13.45 -5.49 -13.58
C PRO A 104 -14.24 -5.64 -12.27
N ARG A 105 -14.97 -6.76 -12.12
CA ARG A 105 -15.67 -7.12 -10.89
C ARG A 105 -14.67 -7.55 -9.81
N VAL A 106 -13.85 -6.60 -9.37
CA VAL A 106 -12.85 -6.75 -8.33
C VAL A 106 -13.11 -5.70 -7.26
N VAL A 107 -13.19 -6.14 -6.01
CA VAL A 107 -13.14 -5.26 -4.84
C VAL A 107 -11.76 -5.37 -4.19
N ALA A 108 -11.12 -4.23 -4.01
CA ALA A 108 -9.81 -4.12 -3.37
C ALA A 108 -9.98 -3.70 -1.91
N HIS A 109 -9.69 -4.62 -1.01
CA HIS A 109 -9.61 -4.41 0.43
C HIS A 109 -8.21 -3.92 0.79
N PHE A 110 -8.16 -2.96 1.70
CA PHE A 110 -6.93 -2.31 2.11
C PHE A 110 -6.72 -2.40 3.61
N TYR A 111 -5.50 -2.77 4.00
CA TYR A 111 -5.06 -2.88 5.37
C TYR A 111 -3.85 -1.97 5.58
N ALA A 112 -3.67 -1.44 6.80
CA ALA A 112 -2.48 -0.71 7.18
C ALA A 112 -1.95 -1.24 8.51
N LYS A 113 -0.70 -1.71 8.51
CA LYS A 113 -0.05 -2.31 9.67
C LYS A 113 1.19 -1.54 10.07
N GLN A 114 1.18 -1.04 11.30
CA GLN A 114 2.39 -0.51 11.92
C GLN A 114 3.27 -1.66 12.43
N LEU A 115 4.55 -1.62 12.09
CA LEU A 115 5.60 -2.52 12.51
C LEU A 115 6.66 -1.74 13.30
N THR A 116 7.57 -2.47 13.94
CA THR A 116 8.86 -1.88 14.33
C THR A 116 9.73 -1.68 13.08
N LEU A 117 10.67 -0.74 13.15
CA LEU A 117 11.60 -0.51 12.03
C LEU A 117 12.44 -1.77 11.73
N GLU A 118 12.81 -2.53 12.76
CA GLU A 118 13.51 -3.81 12.61
C GLU A 118 12.69 -4.85 11.83
N GLN A 119 11.40 -4.99 12.16
CA GLN A 119 10.49 -5.88 11.43
C GLN A 119 10.35 -5.47 9.96
N LEU A 120 10.19 -4.17 9.70
CA LEU A 120 10.09 -3.65 8.34
C LEU A 120 11.38 -3.87 7.53
N LEU A 121 12.55 -3.67 8.15
CA LEU A 121 13.85 -3.98 7.56
C LEU A 121 14.03 -5.48 7.28
N ALA A 122 13.52 -6.35 8.15
CA ALA A 122 13.56 -7.79 7.94
C ALA A 122 12.73 -8.21 6.71
N VAL A 123 11.56 -7.58 6.52
CA VAL A 123 10.73 -7.75 5.31
C VAL A 123 11.51 -7.31 4.07
N GLU A 124 12.11 -6.12 4.07
CA GLU A 124 12.90 -5.63 2.93
C GLU A 124 14.08 -6.53 2.58
N LYS A 125 14.79 -7.05 3.59
CA LYS A 125 15.92 -7.97 3.42
C LYS A 125 15.49 -9.37 2.93
N GLY A 126 14.25 -9.75 3.20
CA GLY A 126 13.65 -11.02 2.79
C GLY A 126 13.11 -10.99 1.35
N ALA A 127 12.48 -9.88 0.96
CA ALA A 127 11.72 -9.78 -0.29
C ALA A 127 12.48 -10.17 -1.57
N PRO A 128 13.77 -9.83 -1.77
CA PRO A 128 14.51 -10.28 -2.96
C PRO A 128 14.68 -11.81 -3.09
N ARG A 129 14.41 -12.57 -2.03
CA ARG A 129 14.46 -14.04 -2.00
C ARG A 129 13.07 -14.68 -1.97
N ALA A 130 12.01 -13.86 -2.02
CA ALA A 130 10.64 -14.33 -2.06
C ALA A 130 10.34 -15.02 -3.39
N LYS A 131 9.28 -15.84 -3.39
CA LYS A 131 8.89 -16.67 -4.53
C LYS A 131 8.61 -15.83 -5.78
N ASP A 132 7.98 -14.67 -5.59
CA ASP A 132 7.49 -13.85 -6.71
C ASP A 132 8.46 -12.74 -7.14
N HIS A 133 9.63 -12.67 -6.49
CA HIS A 133 10.66 -11.70 -6.84
C HIS A 133 11.24 -11.97 -8.23
N GLY A 134 11.26 -10.95 -9.09
CA GLY A 134 11.66 -11.06 -10.49
C GLY A 134 10.59 -11.61 -11.42
N LEU A 135 9.39 -11.90 -10.89
CA LEU A 135 8.21 -12.34 -11.64
C LEU A 135 7.11 -11.30 -11.51
N GLU A 136 6.20 -11.47 -10.55
CA GLU A 136 5.09 -10.53 -10.30
C GLU A 136 5.54 -9.26 -9.58
N VAL A 137 6.62 -9.37 -8.79
CA VAL A 137 7.21 -8.28 -7.99
C VAL A 137 8.63 -7.97 -8.47
N LEU A 138 8.87 -6.74 -8.90
CA LEU A 138 10.15 -6.29 -9.44
C LEU A 138 11.04 -5.56 -8.41
N GLY A 139 10.51 -5.30 -7.22
CA GLY A 139 11.29 -4.74 -6.11
C GLY A 139 10.49 -3.84 -5.19
N LEU A 140 10.89 -3.83 -3.92
CA LEU A 140 10.33 -2.91 -2.92
C LEU A 140 10.93 -1.52 -3.06
N VAL A 141 10.11 -0.52 -2.75
CA VAL A 141 10.52 0.88 -2.60
C VAL A 141 9.93 1.44 -1.32
N ARG A 142 10.67 2.36 -0.68
CA ARG A 142 10.13 3.17 0.42
C ARG A 142 9.49 4.44 -0.13
N VAL A 143 8.33 4.82 0.39
CA VAL A 143 7.69 6.10 0.07
C VAL A 143 8.44 7.24 0.78
N PRO A 144 8.96 8.25 0.07
CA PRO A 144 9.63 9.39 0.70
C PRO A 144 8.59 10.37 1.24
N LEU A 145 8.33 10.39 2.55
CA LEU A 145 7.28 11.25 3.14
C LEU A 145 7.69 12.71 3.37
N TYR A 146 8.93 13.07 3.05
CA TYR A 146 9.44 14.44 3.10
C TYR A 146 9.21 15.16 1.76
N THR A 147 9.25 16.49 1.82
CA THR A 147 9.32 17.35 0.63
C THR A 147 10.62 18.15 0.70
N LEU A 148 11.40 18.14 -0.39
CA LEU A 148 12.64 18.91 -0.49
C LEU A 148 12.33 20.41 -0.67
N ARG A 149 13.36 21.25 -0.51
CA ARG A 149 13.24 22.72 -0.56
C ARG A 149 12.78 23.26 -1.91
N ASP A 150 12.92 22.49 -2.98
CA ASP A 150 12.41 22.81 -4.32
C ASP A 150 10.89 22.66 -4.43
N GLY A 151 10.23 22.12 -3.41
CA GLY A 151 8.79 21.85 -3.40
C GLY A 151 8.37 20.65 -4.25
N VAL A 152 9.32 19.94 -4.86
CA VAL A 152 9.06 18.86 -5.84
C VAL A 152 9.67 17.55 -5.39
N GLY A 153 10.93 17.55 -4.94
CA GLY A 153 11.61 16.31 -4.55
C GLY A 153 10.98 15.65 -3.32
N GLY A 154 10.96 14.32 -3.28
CA GLY A 154 10.36 13.54 -2.21
C GLY A 154 8.94 13.09 -2.54
N LEU A 155 8.00 13.26 -1.62
CA LEU A 155 6.60 12.80 -1.78
C LEU A 155 5.94 13.33 -3.05
N PRO A 156 6.08 14.62 -3.44
CA PRO A 156 5.41 15.14 -4.63
C PRO A 156 5.87 14.41 -5.90
N ALA A 157 7.19 14.33 -6.13
CA ALA A 157 7.74 13.60 -7.26
C ALA A 157 7.41 12.10 -7.21
N PHE A 158 7.34 11.49 -6.03
CA PHE A 158 6.93 10.10 -5.88
C PHE A 158 5.47 9.89 -6.36
N LEU A 159 4.57 10.80 -6.04
CA LEU A 159 3.16 10.74 -6.43
C LEU A 159 2.93 10.94 -7.94
N GLU A 160 3.92 11.43 -8.69
CA GLU A 160 3.88 11.53 -10.16
C GLU A 160 4.21 10.20 -10.87
N ASN A 161 4.61 9.15 -10.13
CA ASN A 161 4.79 7.82 -10.71
C ASN A 161 3.46 7.21 -11.17
N SER A 162 3.55 6.13 -11.97
CA SER A 162 2.39 5.34 -12.37
C SER A 162 1.99 4.36 -11.26
N PHE A 163 0.74 4.44 -10.81
CA PHE A 163 0.17 3.55 -9.78
C PHE A 163 -0.88 2.60 -10.38
N ILE A 164 -0.99 1.41 -9.79
CA ILE A 164 -2.04 0.45 -10.17
C ILE A 164 -3.36 0.79 -9.46
N GLY A 165 -4.47 0.70 -10.20
CA GLY A 165 -5.82 0.76 -9.64
C GLY A 165 -6.02 1.96 -8.71
N ALA A 166 -6.43 1.68 -7.47
CA ALA A 166 -6.65 2.68 -6.42
C ALA A 166 -5.46 2.84 -5.44
N ALA A 167 -4.27 2.33 -5.77
CA ALA A 167 -3.14 2.32 -4.84
C ALA A 167 -2.67 3.73 -4.47
N LYS A 168 -2.76 4.71 -5.39
CA LYS A 168 -2.42 6.11 -5.09
C LYS A 168 -3.41 6.72 -4.11
N GLU A 169 -4.70 6.51 -4.32
CA GLU A 169 -5.77 6.98 -3.44
C GLU A 169 -5.67 6.33 -2.06
N GLN A 170 -5.45 5.01 -2.00
CA GLN A 170 -5.22 4.26 -0.75
C GLN A 170 -4.00 4.78 0.03
N LEU A 171 -2.91 5.10 -0.68
CA LEU A 171 -1.74 5.74 -0.05
C LEU A 171 -2.13 7.09 0.56
N LEU A 172 -2.75 7.97 -0.22
CA LEU A 172 -3.11 9.32 0.24
C LEU A 172 -4.10 9.29 1.42
N GLU A 173 -5.12 8.44 1.36
CA GLU A 173 -6.06 8.23 2.47
C GLU A 173 -5.33 7.74 3.72
N ALA A 174 -4.47 6.72 3.61
CA ALA A 174 -3.77 6.20 4.77
C ALA A 174 -2.74 7.18 5.35
N LEU A 175 -2.04 7.95 4.52
CA LEU A 175 -1.12 8.99 5.01
C LEU A 175 -1.86 10.05 5.83
N GLN A 176 -3.08 10.40 5.42
CA GLN A 176 -3.93 11.35 6.13
C GLN A 176 -4.52 10.74 7.41
N ASP A 177 -5.18 9.59 7.30
CA ASP A 177 -5.93 8.96 8.40
C ASP A 177 -5.02 8.47 9.53
N LEU A 178 -3.78 8.08 9.21
CA LEU A 178 -2.78 7.64 10.18
C LEU A 178 -1.82 8.77 10.60
N GLU A 179 -2.06 10.00 10.15
CA GLU A 179 -1.25 11.19 10.46
C GLU A 179 0.25 11.02 10.15
N LEU A 180 0.56 10.25 9.09
CA LEU A 180 1.94 9.93 8.70
C LEU A 180 2.62 11.08 7.98
N VAL A 181 1.91 12.16 7.67
CA VAL A 181 2.38 13.41 7.04
C VAL A 181 1.88 14.60 7.86
N GLU A 182 2.53 15.76 7.73
CA GLU A 182 2.07 16.96 8.44
C GLU A 182 0.66 17.36 7.95
N PRO A 183 -0.24 17.80 8.84
CA PRO A 183 -1.56 18.28 8.46
C PRO A 183 -1.48 19.35 7.36
N GLY A 184 -2.24 19.19 6.28
CA GLY A 184 -2.27 20.13 5.16
C GLY A 184 -1.15 19.98 4.11
N SER A 185 -0.16 19.11 4.34
CA SER A 185 0.91 18.83 3.36
C SER A 185 0.37 18.22 2.05
N LEU A 186 -0.66 17.37 2.14
CA LEU A 186 -1.29 16.74 0.97
C LEU A 186 -2.23 17.69 0.20
N THR A 187 -2.76 18.74 0.83
CA THR A 187 -3.67 19.70 0.19
C THR A 187 -2.95 20.68 -0.75
N ALA A 188 -1.65 20.89 -0.57
CA ALA A 188 -0.84 21.73 -1.45
C ALA A 188 -0.72 21.18 -2.89
N HIS A 189 -1.08 19.92 -3.12
CA HIS A 189 -1.04 19.27 -4.44
C HIS A 189 -2.40 19.18 -5.15
N LYS A 190 -3.48 19.73 -4.56
CA LYS A 190 -4.72 20.02 -5.30
C LYS A 190 -4.56 21.33 -6.08
N ILE A 191 -3.61 21.40 -7.01
CA ILE A 191 -3.48 22.52 -7.94
C ILE A 191 -3.62 21.98 -9.38
N SER A 192 -4.81 22.25 -9.93
CA SER A 192 -5.23 22.18 -11.35
C SER A 192 -4.79 20.97 -12.19
N LEU A 193 -5.73 20.05 -12.39
CA LEU A 193 -5.79 19.32 -13.66
C LEU A 193 -6.33 20.29 -14.73
N PRO A 194 -5.63 20.52 -15.85
CA PRO A 194 -6.18 21.29 -16.95
C PRO A 194 -7.43 20.60 -17.51
N HIS A 195 -8.42 21.42 -17.85
CA HIS A 195 -9.66 21.03 -18.53
C HIS A 195 -9.41 20.32 -19.86
#